data_AF-A0A3M2CQZ1-F1
#
_entry.id   AF-A0A3M2CQZ1-F1
#
_cell.length_a   1.000
_cell.length_b   1.000
_cell.length_c   1.000
_cell.angle_alpha   90.00
_cell.angle_beta   90.00
_cell.angle_gamma   90.00
#
_symmetry.space_group_name_H-M   'P 1'
#
loop_
_entity.id
_entity.type
_entity.pdbx_description
1 polymer ?
#
loop_
_entity_poly.entity_id
_entity_poly.type
_entity_poly.pdbx_seq_one_letter_code
_entity_poly.pdbx_strand_id
1 'polypeptide(L)'
;MCCRWALKKRGQACAYPFLIACLLFGLFLCGRATSAAQVIGEAAELDRLIKRADEAIANGDPETASVSIGKAALMASILAERTSTTDTTALYKGAEALFRAQENGYRALALFDQAGGRPPASSSTCRLLALATRHQRQALEYLARSRPRNEDHRTFHQHLLTSAQEWTSILPELRAELACP
;
A
#
# COMPACT_ATOMS: atom_id res chain seq x y z
N MET A 1 16.90 -55.34 -40.55
CA MET A 1 18.20 -56.03 -40.45
C MET A 1 18.61 -56.09 -38.99
N CYS A 2 18.91 -57.32 -38.53
CA CYS A 2 19.60 -57.82 -37.33
C CYS A 2 20.07 -56.80 -36.25
N CYS A 3 19.90 -57.03 -34.94
CA CYS A 3 20.34 -58.25 -34.27
C CYS A 3 19.60 -58.53 -32.95
N ARG A 4 19.39 -59.83 -32.77
CA ARG A 4 18.96 -60.59 -31.59
C ARG A 4 20.23 -60.86 -30.74
N TRP A 5 20.20 -60.70 -29.41
CA TRP A 5 20.70 -61.66 -28.39
C TRP A 5 20.91 -61.06 -26.98
N ALA A 6 20.71 -61.96 -25.99
CA ALA A 6 21.32 -62.04 -24.66
C ALA A 6 20.64 -61.35 -23.45
N LEU A 7 19.75 -62.12 -22.82
CA LEU A 7 19.50 -62.11 -21.38
C LEU A 7 20.78 -62.49 -20.60
N LYS A 8 21.26 -61.64 -19.67
CA LYS A 8 22.12 -62.06 -18.55
C LYS A 8 22.02 -61.14 -17.33
N LYS A 9 21.19 -61.61 -16.37
CA LYS A 9 21.24 -61.51 -14.90
C LYS A 9 22.08 -60.42 -14.17
N ARG A 10 21.38 -59.82 -13.18
CA ARG A 10 21.78 -59.28 -11.85
C ARG A 10 22.13 -57.79 -11.74
N GLY A 11 21.47 -57.13 -10.79
CA GLY A 11 22.09 -56.10 -9.94
C GLY A 11 21.48 -54.71 -10.04
N GLN A 12 20.59 -54.41 -9.10
CA GLN A 12 20.38 -53.13 -8.39
C GLN A 12 20.73 -51.77 -9.06
N ALA A 13 19.73 -50.89 -8.93
CA ALA A 13 19.84 -49.45 -8.69
C ALA A 13 20.32 -48.56 -9.84
N CYS A 14 19.39 -48.14 -10.70
CA CYS A 14 19.48 -46.90 -11.48
C CYS A 14 18.08 -46.39 -11.81
N ALA A 15 17.33 -45.94 -10.79
CA ALA A 15 16.00 -45.34 -10.95
C ALA A 15 15.89 -43.98 -10.23
N TYR A 16 16.99 -43.21 -10.20
CA TYR A 16 17.05 -41.94 -9.47
C TYR A 16 17.47 -40.68 -10.25
N PRO A 17 18.15 -40.70 -11.42
CA PRO A 17 18.58 -39.43 -12.02
C PRO A 17 17.48 -38.74 -12.85
N PHE A 18 16.47 -39.47 -13.34
CA PHE A 18 15.42 -38.90 -14.21
C PHE A 18 14.27 -38.21 -13.44
N LEU A 19 13.99 -38.66 -12.22
CA LEU A 19 12.93 -38.08 -11.37
C LEU A 19 13.33 -36.72 -10.77
N ILE A 20 14.62 -36.52 -10.47
CA ILE A 20 15.14 -35.27 -9.90
C ILE A 20 15.16 -34.13 -10.94
N ALA A 21 15.42 -34.45 -12.23
CA ALA A 21 15.42 -33.45 -13.30
C ALA A 21 14.03 -32.86 -13.58
N CYS A 22 12.95 -33.65 -13.45
CA CYS A 22 11.58 -33.14 -13.59
C CYS A 22 11.13 -32.28 -12.39
N LEU A 23 11.55 -32.63 -11.17
CA LEU A 23 11.25 -31.83 -9.96
C LEU A 23 11.93 -30.47 -9.98
N LEU A 24 13.16 -30.37 -10.51
CA LEU A 24 13.88 -29.09 -10.60
C LEU A 24 13.39 -28.21 -11.76
N PHE A 25 12.87 -28.78 -12.85
CA PHE A 25 12.32 -27.98 -13.96
C PHE A 25 10.90 -27.44 -13.66
N GLY A 26 10.10 -28.16 -12.86
CA GLY A 26 8.78 -27.69 -12.42
C GLY A 26 8.82 -26.52 -11.44
N LEU A 27 9.88 -26.42 -10.63
CA LEU A 27 10.08 -25.32 -9.67
C LEU A 27 10.47 -23.99 -10.34
N PHE A 28 11.00 -24.01 -11.56
CA PHE A 28 11.50 -22.78 -12.21
C PHE A 28 10.44 -22.03 -13.03
N LEU A 29 9.34 -22.69 -13.41
CA LEU A 29 8.29 -22.11 -14.27
C LEU A 29 7.11 -21.48 -13.49
N CYS A 30 7.02 -21.66 -12.17
CA CYS A 30 5.92 -21.15 -11.36
C CYS A 30 6.19 -19.77 -10.71
N GLY A 31 7.30 -19.12 -11.04
CA GLY A 31 7.74 -17.88 -10.37
C GLY A 31 7.08 -16.57 -10.82
N ARG A 32 6.16 -16.58 -11.81
CA ARG A 32 5.67 -15.34 -12.44
C ARG A 32 4.17 -15.26 -12.72
N ALA A 33 3.35 -16.11 -12.10
CA ALA A 33 1.91 -15.87 -12.07
C ALA A 33 1.58 -15.09 -10.80
N THR A 34 1.64 -13.75 -10.86
CA THR A 34 0.93 -12.90 -9.88
C THR A 34 -0.55 -13.22 -10.03
N SER A 35 -1.03 -14.15 -9.21
CA SER A 35 -2.40 -14.62 -9.25
C SER A 35 -3.35 -13.50 -8.81
N ALA A 36 -4.56 -13.46 -9.38
CA ALA A 36 -5.61 -12.52 -8.98
C ALA A 36 -5.88 -12.56 -7.45
N ALA A 37 -5.65 -13.71 -6.81
CA ALA A 37 -5.74 -13.88 -5.36
C ALA A 37 -4.78 -12.98 -4.58
N GLN A 38 -3.58 -12.70 -5.10
CA GLN A 38 -2.59 -11.85 -4.43
C GLN A 38 -3.04 -10.37 -4.42
N VAL A 39 -3.62 -9.89 -5.51
CA VAL A 39 -4.14 -8.50 -5.62
C VAL A 39 -5.37 -8.31 -4.73
N ILE A 40 -6.25 -9.30 -4.65
CA ILE A 40 -7.42 -9.29 -3.76
C ILE A 40 -6.99 -9.22 -2.29
N GLY A 41 -5.97 -10.00 -1.90
CA GLY A 41 -5.41 -9.96 -0.55
C GLY A 41 -4.82 -8.59 -0.18
N GLU A 42 -4.15 -7.94 -1.12
CA GLU A 42 -3.55 -6.61 -0.91
C GLU A 42 -4.60 -5.50 -0.79
N ALA A 43 -5.67 -5.56 -1.58
CA ALA A 43 -6.79 -4.63 -1.45
C ALA A 43 -7.54 -4.79 -0.11
N ALA A 44 -7.68 -6.03 0.37
CA ALA A 44 -8.29 -6.29 1.68
C ALA A 44 -7.41 -5.82 2.84
N GLU A 45 -6.09 -6.03 2.75
CA GLU A 45 -5.15 -5.53 3.75
C GLU A 45 -5.10 -3.99 3.75
N LEU A 46 -5.22 -3.35 2.58
CA LEU A 46 -5.34 -1.91 2.49
C LEU A 46 -6.55 -1.39 3.29
N ASP A 47 -7.74 -1.95 3.06
CA ASP A 47 -8.97 -1.58 3.79
C ASP A 47 -8.82 -1.78 5.31
N ARG A 48 -8.19 -2.89 5.72
CA ARG A 48 -7.91 -3.16 7.13
C ARG A 48 -7.01 -2.10 7.75
N LEU A 49 -5.96 -1.67 7.05
CA LEU A 49 -5.02 -0.66 7.55
C LEU A 49 -5.66 0.72 7.67
N ILE A 50 -6.55 1.08 6.74
CA ILE A 50 -7.34 2.32 6.80
C ILE A 50 -8.24 2.29 8.05
N LYS A 51 -9.05 1.24 8.22
CA LYS A 51 -9.92 1.10 9.39
C LYS A 51 -9.15 1.15 10.71
N ARG A 52 -8.00 0.50 10.77
CA ARG A 52 -7.14 0.54 11.96
C ARG A 52 -6.61 1.95 12.25
N ALA A 53 -6.31 2.73 11.22
CA ALA A 53 -5.91 4.12 11.40
C ALA A 53 -7.07 4.98 11.93
N ASP A 54 -8.27 4.80 11.38
CA ASP A 54 -9.49 5.50 11.79
C ASP A 54 -9.88 5.17 13.23
N GLU A 55 -9.81 3.89 13.62
CA GLU A 55 -10.03 3.45 15.00
C GLU A 55 -8.99 4.04 15.95
N ALA A 56 -7.72 4.09 15.56
CA ALA A 56 -6.66 4.64 16.40
C ALA A 56 -6.84 6.15 16.62
N ILE A 57 -7.13 6.92 15.57
CA ILE A 57 -7.34 8.37 15.72
C ILE A 57 -8.62 8.67 16.51
N ALA A 58 -9.68 7.88 16.33
CA ALA A 58 -10.91 8.00 17.13
C ALA A 58 -10.68 7.74 18.62
N ASN A 59 -9.69 6.90 18.95
CA ASN A 59 -9.27 6.63 20.33
C ASN A 59 -8.23 7.63 20.87
N GLY A 60 -7.88 8.67 20.11
CA GLY A 60 -6.89 9.67 20.52
C GLY A 60 -5.45 9.17 20.46
N ASP A 61 -5.16 8.16 19.62
CA ASP A 61 -3.81 7.62 19.40
C ASP A 61 -3.28 7.98 18.00
N PRO A 62 -2.78 9.23 17.81
CA PRO A 62 -2.24 9.66 16.53
C PRO A 62 -0.96 8.90 16.13
N GLU A 63 -0.23 8.33 17.09
CA GLU A 63 0.97 7.54 16.81
C GLU A 63 0.61 6.24 16.09
N THR A 64 -0.30 5.45 16.65
CA THR A 64 -0.79 4.21 16.01
C THR A 64 -1.54 4.50 14.71
N ALA A 65 -2.31 5.59 14.65
CA ALA A 65 -2.98 6.03 13.43
C ALA A 65 -1.97 6.28 12.31
N SER A 66 -0.89 7.00 12.62
CA SER A 66 0.16 7.32 11.65
C SER A 66 0.86 6.09 11.09
N VAL A 67 1.16 5.10 11.93
CA VAL A 67 1.83 3.87 11.50
C VAL A 67 0.92 3.03 10.61
N SER A 68 -0.36 2.92 10.98
CA SER A 68 -1.34 2.14 10.22
C SER A 68 -1.60 2.75 8.85
N ILE A 69 -1.82 4.07 8.79
CA ILE A 69 -2.05 4.76 7.52
C ILE A 69 -0.79 4.85 6.65
N GLY A 70 0.41 4.95 7.25
CA GLY A 70 1.67 4.88 6.52
C GLY A 70 1.89 3.52 5.85
N LYS A 71 1.44 2.43 6.47
CA LYS A 71 1.40 1.10 5.84
C LYS A 71 0.36 1.03 4.73
N ALA A 72 -0.80 1.65 4.92
CA ALA A 72 -1.83 1.76 3.86
C ALA A 72 -1.27 2.51 2.63
N ALA A 73 -0.50 3.58 2.84
CA ALA A 73 0.17 4.30 1.76
C ALA A 73 1.13 3.39 0.99
N LEU A 74 1.94 2.59 1.69
CA LEU A 74 2.84 1.61 1.06
C LEU A 74 2.05 0.56 0.25
N MET A 75 0.95 0.04 0.81
CA MET A 75 0.11 -0.93 0.12
C MET A 75 -0.54 -0.33 -1.14
N ALA A 76 -0.99 0.92 -1.07
CA ALA A 76 -1.49 1.66 -2.23
C ALA A 76 -0.43 1.81 -3.33
N SER A 77 0.82 2.11 -2.96
CA SER A 77 1.94 2.15 -3.93
C SER A 77 2.15 0.80 -4.61
N ILE A 78 2.10 -0.31 -3.85
CA ILE A 78 2.24 -1.67 -4.40
C ILE A 78 1.09 -1.97 -5.39
N LEU A 79 -0.14 -1.61 -5.04
CA LEU A 79 -1.30 -1.78 -5.91
C LEU A 79 -1.19 -0.92 -7.19
N ALA A 80 -0.65 0.30 -7.08
CA ALA A 80 -0.42 1.17 -8.24
C ALA A 80 0.56 0.54 -9.24
N GLU A 81 1.62 -0.12 -8.77
CA GLU A 81 2.62 -0.82 -9.61
C GLU A 81 2.06 -2.08 -10.27
N ARG A 82 1.11 -2.75 -9.61
CA ARG A 82 0.56 -4.03 -10.05
C ARG A 82 -0.64 -3.91 -10.95
N THR A 83 -1.24 -2.72 -11.04
CA THR A 83 -2.41 -2.54 -11.90
C THR A 83 -1.99 -2.21 -13.33
N SER A 84 -2.74 -2.74 -14.30
CA SER A 84 -2.43 -2.62 -15.73
C SER A 84 -3.00 -1.37 -16.41
N THR A 85 -4.01 -0.71 -15.82
CA THR A 85 -4.67 0.44 -16.46
C THR A 85 -4.20 1.76 -15.87
N THR A 86 -4.01 2.76 -16.72
CA THR A 86 -3.61 4.11 -16.29
C THR A 86 -4.59 4.73 -15.30
N ASP A 87 -5.90 4.48 -15.47
CA ASP A 87 -6.95 5.01 -14.61
C ASP A 87 -6.82 4.48 -13.17
N THR A 88 -6.59 3.18 -13.02
CA THR A 88 -6.42 2.52 -11.71
C THR A 88 -5.07 2.80 -11.08
N THR A 89 -4.02 2.96 -11.89
CA THR A 89 -2.72 3.42 -11.37
C THR A 89 -2.84 4.85 -10.83
N ALA A 90 -3.55 5.74 -11.52
CA ALA A 90 -3.82 7.09 -11.02
C ALA A 90 -4.65 7.06 -9.73
N LEU A 91 -5.64 6.17 -9.63
CA LEU A 91 -6.43 5.99 -8.40
C LEU A 91 -5.54 5.60 -7.21
N TYR A 92 -4.72 4.56 -7.34
CA TYR A 92 -3.87 4.09 -6.24
C TYR A 92 -2.72 5.06 -5.92
N LYS A 93 -2.19 5.81 -6.90
CA LYS A 93 -1.27 6.93 -6.63
C LYS A 93 -1.96 8.07 -5.88
N GLY A 94 -3.23 8.33 -6.17
CA GLY A 94 -4.06 9.26 -5.40
C GLY A 94 -4.25 8.79 -3.96
N ALA A 95 -4.55 7.50 -3.77
CA ALA A 95 -4.66 6.88 -2.46
C ALA A 95 -3.35 6.96 -1.66
N GLU A 96 -2.22 6.57 -2.27
CA GLU A 96 -0.90 6.68 -1.67
C GLU A 96 -0.62 8.12 -1.20
N ALA A 97 -0.80 9.10 -2.08
CA ALA A 97 -0.57 10.50 -1.75
C ALA A 97 -1.48 10.98 -0.62
N LEU A 98 -2.77 10.61 -0.61
CA LEU A 98 -3.68 10.95 0.48
C LEU A 98 -3.22 10.33 1.80
N PHE A 99 -2.92 9.03 1.81
CA PHE A 99 -2.47 8.34 3.02
C PHE A 99 -1.13 8.87 3.53
N ARG A 100 -0.22 9.35 2.66
CA ARG A 100 0.97 10.10 3.06
C ARG A 100 0.64 11.47 3.66
N ALA A 101 -0.40 12.14 3.18
CA ALA A 101 -0.86 13.38 3.80
C ALA A 101 -1.36 13.11 5.24
N GLN A 102 -2.20 12.09 5.39
CA GLN A 102 -2.75 11.67 6.68
C GLN A 102 -1.65 11.19 7.65
N GLU A 103 -0.72 10.36 7.18
CA GLU A 103 0.44 9.91 7.96
C GLU A 103 1.18 11.11 8.54
N ASN A 104 1.54 12.09 7.71
CA ASN A 104 2.29 13.25 8.16
C ASN A 104 1.49 14.14 9.11
N GLY A 105 0.17 14.26 8.92
CA GLY A 105 -0.72 14.95 9.86
C GLY A 105 -0.76 14.27 11.23
N TYR A 106 -1.01 12.97 11.26
CA TYR A 106 -1.03 12.19 12.51
C TYR A 106 0.34 12.17 13.20
N ARG A 107 1.44 12.03 12.45
CA ARG A 107 2.80 12.14 13.02
C ARG A 107 3.07 13.52 13.62
N ALA A 108 2.55 14.58 13.00
CA ALA A 108 2.70 15.93 13.54
C ALA A 108 1.97 16.05 14.89
N LEU A 109 0.74 15.54 14.98
CA LEU A 109 -0.03 15.50 16.23
C LEU A 109 0.70 14.69 17.32
N ALA A 110 1.11 13.46 16.99
CA ALA A 110 1.85 12.61 17.94
C ALA A 110 3.14 13.28 18.44
N LEU A 111 3.89 13.93 17.55
CA LEU A 111 5.11 14.64 17.93
C LEU A 111 4.84 15.86 18.80
N PHE A 112 3.74 16.57 18.53
CA PHE A 112 3.30 17.71 19.34
C PHE A 112 2.90 17.28 20.74
N ASP A 113 2.14 16.19 20.86
CA ASP A 113 1.72 15.61 22.14
C ASP A 113 2.93 15.12 22.96
N GLN A 114 3.86 14.41 22.32
CA GLN A 114 5.11 13.98 22.94
C GLN A 114 5.98 15.15 23.42
N ALA A 115 5.89 16.31 22.77
CA ALA A 115 6.57 17.54 23.17
C ALA A 115 5.82 18.35 24.25
N GLY A 116 4.69 17.85 24.76
CA GLY A 116 3.91 18.47 25.84
C GLY A 116 2.71 19.29 25.38
N GLY A 117 2.36 19.25 24.09
CA GLY A 117 1.06 19.74 23.57
C GLY A 117 0.86 21.25 23.69
N ARG A 118 1.93 22.05 23.72
CA ARG A 118 1.85 23.52 23.87
C ARG A 118 2.34 24.22 22.62
N PRO A 119 1.53 25.10 22.00
CA PRO A 119 2.00 25.93 20.91
C PRO A 119 3.01 26.99 21.40
N PRO A 120 3.97 27.41 20.56
CA PRO A 120 4.17 26.97 19.18
C PRO A 120 4.77 25.57 19.08
N ALA A 121 4.32 24.82 18.08
CA ALA A 121 4.88 23.51 17.79
C ALA A 121 6.34 23.62 17.31
N SER A 122 7.08 22.51 17.45
CA SER A 122 8.45 22.43 16.99
C SER A 122 8.56 22.55 15.46
N SER A 123 9.73 22.97 14.97
CA SER A 123 9.99 23.10 13.53
C SER A 123 9.81 21.78 12.76
N SER A 124 10.12 20.64 13.41
CA SER A 124 9.89 19.31 12.87
C SER A 124 8.39 19.00 12.68
N THR A 125 7.56 19.36 13.66
CA THR A 125 6.09 19.24 13.58
C THR A 125 5.53 20.07 12.43
N CYS A 126 5.90 21.34 12.34
CA CYS A 126 5.42 22.21 11.27
C CYS A 126 5.88 21.77 9.88
N ARG A 127 7.08 21.18 9.77
CA ARG A 127 7.58 20.57 8.54
C ARG A 127 6.75 19.36 8.11
N LEU A 128 6.29 18.53 9.06
CA LEU A 128 5.38 17.42 8.76
C LEU A 128 4.05 17.92 8.22
N LEU A 129 3.44 18.96 8.83
CA LEU A 129 2.20 19.56 8.30
C LEU A 129 2.38 20.19 6.91
N ALA A 130 3.54 20.80 6.65
CA ALA A 130 3.87 21.30 5.32
C ALA A 130 4.02 20.17 4.29
N LEU A 131 4.60 19.04 4.67
CA LEU A 131 4.70 17.84 3.82
C LEU A 131 3.31 17.23 3.58
N ALA A 132 2.47 17.16 4.61
CA ALA A 132 1.09 16.70 4.51
C ALA A 132 0.31 17.52 3.48
N THR A 133 0.43 18.85 3.53
CA THR A 133 -0.24 19.77 2.58
C THR A 133 0.18 19.52 1.13
N ARG A 134 1.47 19.19 0.89
CA ARG A 134 1.94 18.88 -0.47
C ARG A 134 1.38 17.56 -0.98
N HIS A 135 1.44 16.51 -0.17
CA HIS A 135 0.86 15.22 -0.51
C HIS A 135 -0.64 15.30 -0.72
N GLN A 136 -1.31 16.16 0.03
CA GLN A 136 -2.74 16.39 -0.12
C GLN A 136 -3.13 16.95 -1.47
N ARG A 137 -2.41 17.97 -1.92
CA ARG A 137 -2.60 18.53 -3.27
C ARG A 137 -2.29 17.49 -4.34
N GLN A 138 -1.21 16.74 -4.17
CA GLN A 138 -0.83 15.67 -5.07
C GLN A 138 -1.91 14.57 -5.17
N ALA A 139 -2.57 14.24 -4.05
CA ALA A 139 -3.68 13.30 -4.03
C ALA A 139 -4.84 13.79 -4.92
N LEU A 140 -5.28 15.03 -4.72
CA LEU A 140 -6.34 15.65 -5.53
C LEU A 140 -5.97 15.68 -7.02
N GLU A 141 -4.72 15.98 -7.36
CA GLU A 141 -4.24 15.96 -8.75
C GLU A 141 -4.30 14.57 -9.40
N TYR A 142 -3.98 13.50 -8.66
CA TYR A 142 -4.09 12.13 -9.17
C TYR A 142 -5.55 11.69 -9.27
N LEU A 143 -6.37 11.98 -8.26
CA LEU A 143 -7.78 11.62 -8.22
C LEU A 143 -8.60 12.34 -9.29
N ALA A 144 -8.22 13.57 -9.67
CA ALA A 144 -8.83 14.29 -10.80
C ALA A 144 -8.54 13.63 -12.16
N ARG A 145 -7.44 12.88 -12.27
CA ARG A 145 -7.03 12.16 -13.49
C ARG A 145 -7.58 10.74 -13.55
N SER A 146 -7.89 10.12 -12.41
CA SER A 146 -8.40 8.75 -12.38
C SER A 146 -9.85 8.68 -12.85
N ARG A 147 -10.14 7.75 -13.76
CA ARG A 147 -11.50 7.47 -14.25
C ARG A 147 -11.87 5.99 -14.03
N PRO A 148 -12.20 5.60 -12.79
CA PRO A 148 -12.49 4.20 -12.46
C PRO A 148 -13.72 3.68 -13.23
N ARG A 149 -13.60 2.47 -13.78
CA ARG A 149 -14.64 1.84 -14.62
C ARG A 149 -15.47 0.77 -13.91
N ASN A 150 -14.90 0.08 -12.92
CA ASN A 150 -15.64 -0.86 -12.09
C ASN A 150 -16.31 -0.13 -10.91
N GLU A 151 -17.32 -0.75 -10.31
CA GLU A 151 -18.09 -0.14 -9.22
C GLU A 151 -17.27 0.02 -7.93
N ASP A 152 -16.47 -1.00 -7.60
CA ASP A 152 -15.64 -0.99 -6.39
C ASP A 152 -14.63 0.16 -6.41
N HIS A 153 -13.93 0.38 -7.53
CA HIS A 153 -12.99 1.51 -7.63
C HIS A 153 -13.71 2.86 -7.73
N ARG A 154 -14.95 2.92 -8.25
CA ARG A 154 -15.75 4.16 -8.19
C ARG A 154 -16.07 4.53 -6.76
N THR A 155 -16.53 3.57 -5.97
CA THR A 155 -16.84 3.76 -4.55
C THR A 155 -15.58 4.19 -3.78
N PHE A 156 -14.48 3.47 -4.00
CA PHE A 156 -13.20 3.81 -3.37
C PHE A 156 -12.69 5.20 -3.80
N HIS A 157 -12.81 5.55 -5.08
CA HIS A 157 -12.46 6.87 -5.59
C HIS A 157 -13.26 8.00 -4.94
N GLN A 158 -14.58 7.82 -4.77
CA GLN A 158 -15.42 8.81 -4.10
C GLN A 158 -15.07 8.96 -2.62
N HIS A 159 -14.78 7.85 -1.94
CA HIS A 159 -14.29 7.89 -0.57
C HIS A 159 -12.97 8.66 -0.45
N LEU A 160 -12.00 8.36 -1.31
CA LEU A 160 -10.72 9.08 -1.35
C LEU A 160 -10.88 10.56 -1.67
N LEU A 161 -11.75 10.91 -2.63
CA LEU A 161 -12.03 12.31 -2.96
C LEU A 161 -12.64 13.06 -1.80
N THR A 162 -13.62 12.46 -1.13
CA THR A 162 -14.29 13.06 0.03
C THR A 162 -13.27 13.32 1.15
N SER A 163 -12.51 12.28 1.51
CA SER A 163 -11.44 12.42 2.50
C SER A 163 -10.38 13.43 2.05
N ALA A 164 -10.03 13.46 0.77
CA ALA A 164 -9.09 14.46 0.28
C ALA A 164 -9.64 15.90 0.31
N GLN A 165 -10.95 16.08 0.21
CA GLN A 165 -11.55 17.39 0.36
C GLN A 165 -11.59 17.82 1.83
N GLU A 166 -11.94 16.92 2.74
CA GLU A 166 -11.92 17.16 4.19
C GLU A 166 -10.52 17.58 4.68
N TRP A 167 -9.49 16.87 4.23
CA TRP A 167 -8.11 17.18 4.61
C TRP A 167 -7.60 18.53 4.06
N THR A 168 -8.35 19.18 3.16
CA THR A 168 -8.06 20.55 2.71
C THR A 168 -8.42 21.59 3.78
N SER A 169 -9.38 21.33 4.67
CA SER A 169 -9.68 22.20 5.81
C SER A 169 -8.88 21.80 7.07
N ILE A 170 -8.75 20.51 7.33
CA ILE A 170 -8.06 19.98 8.53
C ILE A 170 -6.60 20.47 8.59
N LEU A 171 -5.85 20.44 7.49
CA LEU A 171 -4.42 20.78 7.52
C LEU A 171 -4.15 22.27 7.83
N PRO A 172 -4.86 23.24 7.22
CA PRO A 172 -4.80 24.64 7.66
C PRO A 172 -5.21 24.87 9.11
N GLU A 173 -6.28 24.20 9.57
CA GLU A 173 -6.75 24.30 10.95
C GLU A 173 -5.67 23.81 11.93
N LEU A 174 -5.12 22.61 11.70
CA LEU A 174 -4.00 22.08 12.49
C LEU A 174 -2.80 23.02 12.48
N ARG A 175 -2.43 23.59 11.32
CA ARG A 175 -1.31 24.54 11.25
C ARG A 175 -1.56 25.78 12.11
N ALA A 176 -2.80 26.29 12.13
CA ALA A 176 -3.17 27.44 12.94
C ALA A 176 -3.18 27.10 14.43
N GLU A 177 -3.78 25.98 14.82
CA GLU A 177 -3.85 25.51 16.22
C GLU A 177 -2.48 25.25 16.81
N LEU A 178 -1.58 24.63 16.03
CA LEU A 178 -0.21 24.34 16.45
C LEU A 178 0.72 25.57 16.32
N ALA A 179 0.19 26.72 15.92
CA ALA A 179 0.92 27.97 15.68
C ALA A 179 2.15 27.79 14.78
N CYS A 180 1.98 27.04 13.68
CA CYS A 180 3.00 26.87 12.67
C CYS A 180 3.06 28.07 11.72
N PRO A 181 4.27 28.57 11.38
CA PRO A 181 4.45 29.69 10.46
C PRO A 181 4.10 29.31 9.02
#